data_AF-A0A8X6I4D5-F1
#
_entry.id   AF-A0A8X6I4D5-F1
#
_cell.length_a   1.000
_cell.length_b   1.000
_cell.length_c   1.000
_cell.angle_alpha   90.00
_cell.angle_beta   90.00
_cell.angle_gamma   90.00
#
_symmetry.space_group_name_H-M   'P 1'
#
loop_
_entity.id
_entity.type
_entity.pdbx_description
1 polymer ?
#
loop_
_entity_poly.entity_id
_entity_poly.type
_entity_poly.pdbx_seq_one_letter_code
_entity_poly.pdbx_strand_id
1 'polypeptide(L)'
;MSTDAKPMHSKCLEGKLSWCFCNRAKADNKVPGSYKSVKTKLSEVVAKILPVYQRLAAKEIHLRFFFLAKPKIQMKVNRVVWEEMPKDVFVSKRRIDLEVTAAVSVL
;
A
#
# COMPACT_ATOMS: atom_id res chain seq x y z
N MET A 1 -11.48 -9.16 -16.10
CA MET A 1 -10.99 -10.10 -15.06
C MET A 1 -10.47 -11.35 -15.74
N SER A 2 -9.43 -12.00 -15.19
CA SER A 2 -8.88 -13.25 -15.76
C SER A 2 -9.94 -14.36 -15.77
N THR A 3 -9.98 -15.17 -16.82
CA THR A 3 -10.84 -16.36 -16.93
C THR A 3 -10.06 -17.51 -17.58
N ASP A 4 -10.60 -18.74 -17.52
CA ASP A 4 -9.98 -19.90 -18.18
C ASP A 4 -9.86 -19.71 -19.70
N ALA A 5 -10.85 -19.09 -20.34
CA ALA A 5 -10.86 -18.79 -21.77
C ALA A 5 -9.97 -17.59 -22.14
N LYS A 6 -9.78 -16.64 -21.23
CA LYS A 6 -8.95 -15.44 -21.44
C LYS A 6 -8.04 -15.23 -20.23
N PRO A 7 -6.97 -16.01 -20.10
CA PRO A 7 -6.04 -15.90 -18.98
C PRO A 7 -5.26 -14.59 -19.06
N MET A 8 -5.37 -13.75 -18.02
CA MET A 8 -4.71 -12.45 -17.92
C MET A 8 -3.64 -12.47 -16.82
N HIS A 9 -2.50 -13.10 -17.10
CA HIS A 9 -1.41 -13.29 -16.12
C HIS A 9 -0.07 -12.65 -16.51
N SER A 10 -0.05 -11.80 -17.53
CA SER A 10 1.18 -11.12 -18.01
C SER A 10 1.78 -10.13 -17.01
N LYS A 11 0.98 -9.62 -16.06
CA LYS A 11 1.44 -8.72 -14.98
C LYS A 11 1.70 -9.45 -13.65
N CYS A 12 1.46 -10.75 -13.61
CA CYS A 12 1.72 -11.53 -12.41
C CYS A 12 3.21 -11.86 -12.33
N LEU A 13 3.75 -11.91 -11.11
CA LEU A 13 5.12 -12.35 -10.88
C LEU A 13 5.33 -13.75 -11.47
N GLU A 14 6.55 -14.03 -11.92
CA GLU A 14 6.94 -15.34 -12.44
C GLU A 14 7.66 -16.17 -11.38
N GLY A 15 7.85 -17.46 -11.67
CA GLY A 15 8.59 -18.39 -10.81
C GLY A 15 7.76 -19.11 -9.76
N LYS A 16 8.42 -20.05 -9.07
CA LYS A 16 7.80 -20.97 -8.11
C LYS A 16 7.22 -20.27 -6.86
N LEU A 17 7.74 -19.09 -6.55
CA LEU A 17 7.27 -18.26 -5.44
C LEU A 17 6.20 -17.24 -5.87
N SER A 18 5.75 -17.28 -7.13
CA SER A 18 4.69 -16.38 -7.59
C SER A 18 3.41 -16.60 -6.78
N TRP A 19 2.83 -15.51 -6.29
CA TRP A 19 1.48 -15.48 -5.73
C TRP A 19 0.38 -15.88 -6.72
N CYS A 20 0.65 -15.84 -8.02
CA CYS A 20 -0.28 -16.28 -9.05
C CYS A 20 -0.21 -17.80 -9.23
N PHE A 21 -1.32 -18.50 -8.95
CA PHE A 21 -1.36 -19.95 -9.07
C PHE A 21 -1.08 -20.45 -10.50
N CYS A 22 -1.48 -19.69 -11.53
CA CYS A 22 -1.20 -20.04 -12.94
C CYS A 22 0.29 -20.00 -13.25
N ASN A 23 0.98 -18.91 -12.88
CA ASN A 23 2.41 -18.77 -13.14
C ASN A 23 3.24 -19.73 -12.28
N ARG A 24 2.77 -20.04 -11.06
CA ARG A 24 3.37 -21.06 -10.21
C ARG A 24 3.27 -22.46 -10.83
N ALA A 25 2.07 -22.85 -11.29
CA ALA A 25 1.88 -24.13 -11.97
C ALA A 25 2.75 -24.25 -13.23
N LYS A 26 2.83 -23.18 -14.04
CA LYS A 26 3.75 -23.11 -15.17
C LYS A 26 5.22 -23.31 -14.76
N ALA A 27 5.67 -22.63 -13.69
CA ALA A 27 7.03 -22.76 -13.19
C ALA A 27 7.35 -24.16 -12.62
N ASP A 28 6.33 -24.91 -12.21
CA ASP A 28 6.42 -26.30 -11.74
C ASP A 28 6.14 -27.34 -12.85
N ASN A 29 6.01 -26.92 -14.11
CA ASN A 29 5.63 -27.78 -15.25
C ASN A 29 4.31 -28.53 -15.05
N LYS A 30 3.36 -27.92 -14.34
CA LYS A 30 2.01 -28.45 -14.09
C LYS A 30 0.95 -27.65 -14.86
N VAL A 31 -0.14 -28.33 -15.21
CA VAL A 31 -1.33 -27.64 -15.76
C VAL A 31 -2.01 -26.85 -14.63
N PRO A 32 -2.26 -25.54 -14.81
CA PRO A 32 -3.00 -24.75 -13.83
C PRO A 32 -4.41 -25.30 -13.59
N GLY A 33 -4.89 -25.23 -12.34
CA GLY A 33 -6.29 -25.53 -12.03
C GLY A 33 -7.27 -24.57 -12.70
N SER A 34 -8.54 -24.94 -12.80
CA SER A 34 -9.58 -24.06 -13.36
C SER A 34 -9.82 -22.84 -12.45
N TYR A 35 -10.03 -21.67 -13.04
CA TYR A 35 -10.44 -20.46 -12.35
C TYR A 35 -11.75 -20.62 -11.57
N LYS A 36 -12.58 -21.63 -11.92
CA LYS A 36 -13.79 -21.99 -11.15
C LYS A 36 -13.48 -22.50 -9.74
N SER A 37 -12.29 -23.05 -9.50
CA SER A 37 -11.90 -23.53 -8.17
C SER A 37 -11.40 -22.41 -7.24
N VAL A 38 -11.27 -21.19 -7.74
CA VAL A 38 -10.84 -20.04 -6.93
C VAL A 38 -11.99 -19.63 -6.02
N LYS A 39 -11.82 -19.86 -4.71
CA LYS A 39 -12.83 -19.56 -3.68
C LYS A 39 -13.21 -18.07 -3.62
N THR A 40 -12.23 -17.19 -3.80
CA THR A 40 -12.42 -15.74 -3.69
C THR A 40 -12.17 -15.08 -5.03
N LYS A 41 -13.24 -14.66 -5.70
CA LYS A 41 -13.12 -14.02 -7.00
C LYS A 41 -12.64 -12.58 -6.82
N LEU A 42 -11.65 -12.18 -7.62
CA LEU A 42 -11.14 -10.81 -7.59
C LEU A 42 -12.25 -9.76 -7.82
N SER A 43 -13.30 -10.11 -8.57
CA SER A 43 -14.46 -9.23 -8.80
C SER A 43 -15.17 -8.86 -7.50
N GLU A 44 -15.33 -9.81 -6.59
CA GLU A 44 -15.98 -9.60 -5.29
C GLU A 44 -15.11 -8.75 -4.38
N VAL A 45 -13.79 -9.00 -4.40
CA VAL A 45 -12.81 -8.20 -3.63
C VAL A 45 -12.77 -6.77 -4.13
N VAL A 46 -12.67 -6.57 -5.46
CA VAL A 46 -12.66 -5.24 -6.06
C VAL A 46 -13.96 -4.50 -5.78
N ALA A 47 -15.12 -5.17 -5.88
CA ALA A 47 -16.39 -4.54 -5.54
C ALA A 47 -16.44 -4.02 -4.09
N LYS A 48 -15.81 -4.71 -3.15
CA LYS A 48 -15.73 -4.29 -1.74
C LYS A 48 -14.69 -3.19 -1.49
N ILE A 49 -13.55 -3.22 -2.19
CA ILE A 49 -12.45 -2.27 -1.98
C ILE A 49 -12.67 -0.96 -2.75
N LEU A 50 -13.33 -1.03 -3.91
CA LEU A 50 -13.48 0.11 -4.82
C LEU A 50 -14.11 1.35 -4.16
N PRO A 51 -15.17 1.24 -3.33
CA PRO A 51 -15.73 2.40 -2.63
C PRO A 51 -14.73 3.07 -1.67
N VAL A 52 -13.91 2.26 -0.98
CA VAL A 52 -12.87 2.77 -0.07
C VAL A 52 -11.78 3.50 -0.86
N TYR A 53 -11.33 2.89 -1.96
CA TYR A 53 -10.35 3.52 -2.85
C TYR A 53 -10.87 4.83 -3.45
N GLN A 54 -12.10 4.84 -3.96
CA GLN A 54 -12.74 6.04 -4.50
C GLN A 54 -12.90 7.13 -3.45
N ARG A 55 -13.27 6.77 -2.21
CA ARG A 55 -13.33 7.71 -1.09
C ARG A 55 -11.95 8.29 -0.79
N LEU A 56 -10.90 7.48 -0.71
CA LEU A 56 -9.54 7.95 -0.45
C LEU A 56 -9.00 8.84 -1.58
N ALA A 57 -9.37 8.54 -2.83
CA ALA A 57 -9.01 9.33 -4.00
C ALA A 57 -9.89 10.58 -4.19
N ALA A 58 -10.89 10.81 -3.33
CA ALA A 58 -11.79 11.95 -3.45
C ALA A 58 -11.00 13.26 -3.28
N LYS A 59 -11.19 14.20 -4.21
CA LYS A 59 -10.53 15.51 -4.19
C LYS A 59 -10.73 16.22 -2.86
N GLU A 60 -11.89 16.09 -2.23
CA GLU A 60 -12.18 16.71 -0.94
C GLU A 60 -11.22 16.29 0.19
N ILE A 61 -10.79 15.03 0.21
CA ILE A 61 -9.81 14.54 1.19
C ILE A 61 -8.44 15.16 0.90
N HIS A 62 -8.04 15.18 -0.36
CA HIS A 62 -6.79 15.82 -0.78
C HIS A 62 -6.81 17.33 -0.53
N LEU A 63 -7.92 18.01 -0.80
CA LEU A 63 -8.08 19.45 -0.61
C LEU A 63 -8.10 19.83 0.87
N ARG A 64 -8.71 19.03 1.75
CA ARG A 64 -8.55 19.21 3.21
C ARG A 64 -7.09 19.08 3.63
N PHE A 65 -6.36 18.13 3.04
CA PHE A 65 -4.92 17.95 3.29
C PHE A 65 -4.04 19.03 2.62
N PHE A 66 -4.54 19.78 1.63
CA PHE A 66 -3.74 20.79 0.93
C PHE A 66 -4.03 22.23 1.37
N PHE A 67 -5.31 22.54 1.66
CA PHE A 67 -5.78 23.90 1.97
C PHE A 67 -5.87 24.21 3.46
N LEU A 68 -5.96 23.21 4.34
CA LEU A 68 -5.63 23.47 5.73
C LEU A 68 -4.12 23.76 5.75
N ALA A 69 -3.68 24.93 6.20
CA ALA A 69 -2.25 25.26 6.26
C ALA A 69 -1.46 24.35 7.25
N LYS A 70 -2.16 23.55 8.06
CA LYS A 70 -1.63 22.66 9.11
C LYS A 70 -0.79 21.46 8.59
N PRO A 71 -1.14 20.78 7.49
CA PRO A 71 -0.32 19.74 6.87
C PRO A 71 1.08 20.20 6.44
N LYS A 72 1.29 21.44 5.99
CA LYS A 72 2.66 21.90 5.68
C LYS A 72 3.56 21.95 6.92
N ILE A 73 3.03 22.44 8.04
CA ILE A 73 3.76 22.48 9.31
C ILE A 73 3.97 21.05 9.82
N GLN A 74 2.93 20.23 9.85
CA GLN A 74 3.01 18.85 10.34
C GLN A 74 3.94 17.95 9.48
N MET A 75 3.94 18.13 8.15
CA MET A 75 4.87 17.44 7.25
C MET A 75 6.31 17.88 7.47
N LYS A 76 6.54 19.18 7.74
CA LYS A 76 7.87 19.68 8.09
C LYS A 76 8.35 19.18 9.46
N VAL A 77 7.50 19.18 10.50
CA VAL A 77 7.84 18.56 11.81
C VAL A 77 8.23 17.11 11.59
N ASN A 78 7.36 16.34 10.93
CA ASN A 78 7.61 14.92 10.68
C ASN A 78 8.91 14.72 9.90
N ARG A 79 9.17 15.53 8.87
CA ARG A 79 10.41 15.44 8.11
C ARG A 79 11.63 15.61 9.01
N VAL A 80 11.67 16.67 9.82
CA VAL A 80 12.80 16.94 10.73
C VAL A 80 12.97 15.79 11.74
N VAL A 81 11.87 15.34 12.36
CA VAL A 81 11.92 14.22 13.31
C VAL A 81 12.44 12.93 12.67
N TRP A 82 12.00 12.60 11.45
CA TRP A 82 12.41 11.37 10.78
C TRP A 82 13.78 11.44 10.10
N GLU A 83 14.30 12.65 9.83
CA GLU A 83 15.69 12.86 9.38
C GLU A 83 16.68 12.58 10.51
N GLU A 84 16.38 13.03 11.73
CA GLU A 84 17.20 12.79 12.92
C GLU A 84 16.97 11.39 13.52
N MET A 85 15.73 10.87 13.44
CA MET A 85 15.34 9.58 14.00
C MET A 85 14.73 8.67 12.93
N PRO A 86 15.54 7.90 12.18
CA PRO A 86 15.03 6.96 11.19
C PRO A 86 14.06 5.94 11.82
N LYS A 87 12.99 5.59 11.08
CA LYS A 87 11.88 4.75 11.58
C LYS A 87 12.27 3.30 11.86
N ASP A 88 13.40 2.88 11.34
CA ASP A 88 14.02 1.56 11.47
C ASP A 88 14.95 1.46 12.69
N VAL A 89 15.23 2.57 13.37
CA VAL A 89 16.07 2.61 14.57
C VAL A 89 15.21 2.70 15.82
N PHE A 90 15.41 1.77 16.75
CA PHE A 90 14.75 1.83 18.05
C PHE A 90 15.32 2.99 18.88
N VAL A 91 14.45 3.92 19.30
CA VAL A 91 14.81 5.04 20.16
C VAL A 91 13.84 5.13 21.33
N SER A 92 14.35 5.57 22.49
CA SER A 92 13.52 5.74 23.69
C SER A 92 12.48 6.85 23.49
N LYS A 93 11.31 6.70 24.12
CA LYS A 93 10.25 7.72 24.09
C LYS A 93 10.77 9.12 24.46
N ARG A 94 11.62 9.21 25.49
CA ARG A 94 12.20 10.47 25.95
C ARG A 94 12.99 11.19 24.85
N ARG A 95 13.69 10.43 24.00
CA ARG A 95 14.43 11.00 22.86
C ARG A 95 13.48 11.51 21.79
N ILE A 96 12.43 10.75 21.47
CA ILE A 96 11.38 11.20 20.52
C ILE A 96 10.74 12.50 21.01
N ASP A 97 10.41 12.61 22.30
CA ASP A 97 9.77 13.81 22.85
C ASP A 97 10.68 15.05 22.72
N LEU A 98 12.00 14.90 22.92
CA LEU A 98 12.97 15.99 22.74
C LEU A 98 13.07 16.42 21.27
N GLU A 99 13.17 15.47 20.34
CA GLU A 99 13.27 15.78 18.91
C GLU A 99 11.99 16.40 18.35
N VAL A 100 10.82 15.96 18.82
CA VAL A 100 9.54 16.59 18.46
C VAL A 100 9.50 18.03 18.96
N THR A 101 9.95 18.28 20.18
CA THR A 101 10.01 19.65 20.75
C THR A 101 10.98 20.52 19.98
N ALA A 102 12.17 19.99 19.65
CA ALA A 102 13.16 20.67 18.84
C ALA A 102 12.60 20.97 17.44
N ALA A 103 12.02 19.99 16.74
CA ALA A 103 11.45 20.17 15.41
C ALA A 103 10.33 21.22 15.35
N VAL A 104 9.51 21.34 16.39
CA VAL A 104 8.49 22.40 16.49
C VAL A 104 9.10 23.79 16.68
N SER A 105 10.26 23.89 17.34
CA SER A 105 10.94 25.19 17.55
C SER A 105 11.60 25.78 16.31
N VAL A 106 11.86 24.97 15.27
CA VAL A 106 12.53 25.40 14.02
C VAL A 106 11.52 25.66 12.88
N LEU A 107 10.22 25.74 13.20
CA LEU A 107 9.12 25.88 12.24
C LEU A 107 8.47 27.26 12.23
#